data_AF-A0A212CYR7-F1
#
_entry.id   AF-A0A212CYR7-F1
#
_cell.length_a   1.000
_cell.length_b   1.000
_cell.length_c   1.000
_cell.angle_alpha   90.00
_cell.angle_beta   90.00
_cell.angle_gamma   90.00
#
_symmetry.space_group_name_H-M   'P 1'
#
loop_
_entity.id
_entity.type
_entity.pdbx_description
1 polymer ?
#
loop_
_entity_poly.entity_id
_entity_poly.type
_entity_poly.pdbx_seq_one_letter_code
_entity_poly.pdbx_strand_id
1 'polypeptide(L)'
;MKILLCAKYFQCLAIPGSMRALHKDYRTVTPQNFSNYESMKQDFKLEIPEYFNFAKDAGKRPSNPAFWWINGNGEEVRWSFEELGSLSRKFANILREACGLQRGDRVILLLPRIPEWWLANIACLRT
;
A
#
# COMPACT_ATOMS: atom_id res chain seq x y z
N MET A 1 -37.53 -26.12 -9.63
CA MET A 1 -36.65 -26.86 -10.57
C MET A 1 -35.29 -26.17 -10.55
N LYS A 2 -34.31 -26.63 -9.75
CA LYS A 2 -33.37 -27.74 -10.02
C LYS A 2 -32.57 -27.48 -11.33
N ILE A 3 -31.25 -27.53 -11.46
CA ILE A 3 -29.99 -27.80 -10.71
C ILE A 3 -28.90 -27.08 -11.60
N LEU A 4 -27.71 -26.61 -11.20
CA LEU A 4 -26.48 -27.39 -11.01
C LEU A 4 -25.29 -26.44 -10.82
N LEU A 5 -24.59 -26.60 -9.69
CA LEU A 5 -23.19 -26.21 -9.51
C LEU A 5 -22.33 -26.86 -10.60
N CYS A 6 -21.33 -26.15 -11.11
CA CYS A 6 -20.10 -26.82 -11.52
C CYS A 6 -18.89 -25.91 -11.33
N ALA A 7 -18.17 -26.13 -10.23
CA ALA A 7 -16.79 -25.71 -10.04
C ALA A 7 -15.89 -26.56 -10.96
N LYS A 8 -15.23 -25.91 -11.93
CA LYS A 8 -14.13 -26.40 -12.77
C LYS A 8 -13.49 -25.13 -13.35
N TYR A 9 -12.19 -24.90 -13.42
CA TYR A 9 -11.00 -25.66 -13.11
C TYR A 9 -9.88 -24.62 -13.31
N PHE A 10 -9.02 -24.40 -12.32
CA PHE A 10 -7.85 -23.53 -12.49
C PHE A 10 -6.90 -24.18 -13.50
N GLN A 11 -6.88 -23.67 -14.73
CA GLN A 11 -5.81 -23.89 -15.70
C GLN A 11 -5.45 -22.55 -16.31
N CYS A 12 -4.68 -21.75 -15.57
CA CYS A 12 -3.91 -20.68 -16.20
C CYS A 12 -2.70 -21.32 -16.89
N LEU A 13 -2.74 -21.24 -18.22
CA LEU A 13 -1.66 -21.56 -19.15
C LEU A 13 -0.35 -20.93 -18.69
N ALA A 14 0.71 -21.75 -18.65
CA ALA A 14 2.06 -21.33 -18.34
C ALA A 14 2.54 -20.29 -19.36
N ILE A 15 2.74 -19.05 -18.91
CA ILE A 15 3.44 -18.02 -19.68
C ILE A 15 4.94 -18.25 -19.45
N PRO A 16 5.75 -18.55 -20.48
CA PRO A 16 7.20 -18.64 -20.34
C PRO A 16 7.78 -17.22 -20.29
N GLY A 17 7.72 -16.60 -19.10
CA GLY A 17 8.42 -15.36 -18.79
C GLY A 17 9.55 -15.64 -17.82
N SER A 18 10.73 -15.10 -18.09
CA SER A 18 11.89 -15.13 -17.18
C SER A 18 11.45 -14.79 -15.74
N MET A 19 11.51 -15.76 -14.83
CA MET A 19 11.39 -15.50 -13.40
C MET A 19 12.57 -14.61 -13.00
N ARG A 20 12.34 -13.29 -12.99
CA ARG A 20 13.27 -12.34 -12.36
C ARG A 20 13.42 -12.78 -10.91
N ALA A 21 14.66 -13.08 -10.53
CA ALA A 21 15.00 -13.50 -9.17
C ALA A 21 14.40 -12.50 -8.18
N LEU A 22 13.44 -12.96 -7.37
CA LEU A 22 12.99 -12.25 -6.19
C LEU A 22 14.22 -11.96 -5.33
N HIS A 23 14.41 -10.68 -5.04
CA HIS A 23 15.48 -10.08 -4.25
C HIS A 23 16.07 -11.01 -3.17
N LYS A 24 17.37 -11.30 -3.30
CA LYS A 24 18.10 -12.36 -2.56
C LYS A 24 18.40 -12.02 -1.09
N ASP A 25 18.15 -10.78 -0.66
CA ASP A 25 18.51 -10.31 0.69
C ASP A 25 17.28 -10.22 1.60
N TYR A 26 16.60 -11.34 1.82
CA TYR A 26 15.76 -11.45 3.01
C TYR A 26 16.71 -11.68 4.19
N ARG A 27 16.76 -10.75 5.16
CA ARG A 27 17.27 -11.11 6.49
C ARG A 27 16.42 -12.30 6.94
N THR A 28 17.05 -13.44 7.17
CA THR A 28 16.45 -14.59 7.87
C THR A 28 16.14 -14.13 9.28
N VAL A 29 15.03 -13.44 9.46
CA VAL A 29 14.40 -13.30 10.77
C VAL A 29 14.01 -14.72 11.14
N THR A 30 14.56 -15.24 12.23
CA THR A 30 14.12 -16.51 12.81
C THR A 30 12.60 -16.46 12.93
N PRO A 31 11.85 -17.44 12.38
CA PRO A 31 10.42 -17.47 12.57
C PRO A 31 10.17 -17.43 14.08
N GLN A 32 9.52 -16.36 14.55
CA GLN A 32 8.98 -16.37 15.90
C GLN A 32 7.95 -17.49 15.89
N ASN A 33 8.26 -18.62 16.53
CA ASN A 33 7.38 -19.77 16.54
C ASN A 33 6.05 -19.34 17.19
N PHE A 34 5.04 -19.11 16.35
CA PHE A 34 3.69 -18.78 16.75
C PHE A 34 3.08 -20.02 17.42
N SER A 35 3.32 -20.20 18.72
CA SER A 35 2.91 -21.42 19.43
C SER A 35 1.41 -21.46 19.73
N ASN A 36 0.79 -20.30 20.00
CA ASN A 36 -0.62 -20.20 20.37
C ASN A 36 -1.17 -18.77 20.15
N TYR A 37 -2.32 -18.64 19.48
CA TYR A 37 -2.98 -17.35 19.22
C TYR A 37 -3.40 -16.62 20.50
N GLU A 38 -3.97 -17.35 21.47
CA GLU A 38 -4.49 -16.74 22.70
C GLU A 38 -3.37 -16.07 23.51
N SER A 39 -2.19 -16.70 23.58
CA SER A 39 -1.02 -16.13 24.23
C SER A 39 -0.58 -14.83 23.55
N MET A 40 -0.56 -14.79 22.20
CA MET A 40 -0.20 -13.57 21.47
C MET A 40 -1.19 -12.44 21.66
N LYS A 41 -2.48 -12.76 21.68
CA LYS A 41 -3.53 -11.77 21.93
C LYS A 41 -3.41 -11.18 23.32
N GLN A 42 -3.04 -11.98 24.32
CA GLN A 42 -2.85 -11.53 25.70
C GLN A 42 -1.60 -10.64 25.85
N ASP A 43 -0.52 -10.98 25.15
CA ASP A 43 0.75 -10.25 25.23
C ASP A 43 0.83 -9.04 24.29
N PHE A 44 -0.03 -8.98 23.27
CA PHE A 44 -0.02 -7.88 22.29
C PHE A 44 -0.40 -6.55 22.95
N LYS A 45 0.54 -5.61 22.91
CA LYS A 45 0.34 -4.23 23.32
C LYS A 45 0.73 -3.31 22.17
N LEU A 46 -0.24 -2.57 21.67
CA LEU A 46 0.01 -1.53 20.67
C LEU A 46 0.43 -0.26 21.39
N GLU A 47 1.66 0.18 21.18
CA GLU A 47 2.09 1.51 21.62
C GLU A 47 1.48 2.56 20.70
N ILE A 48 0.50 3.31 21.22
CA ILE A 48 -0.20 4.36 20.48
C ILE A 48 0.46 5.70 20.82
N PRO A 49 1.15 6.35 19.87
CA PRO A 49 1.71 7.68 20.10
C PRO A 49 0.60 8.72 20.35
N GLU A 50 0.89 9.73 21.17
CA GLU A 50 -0.03 10.86 21.40
C GLU A 50 -0.37 11.59 20.09
N TYR A 51 0.61 11.70 19.19
CA TYR A 51 0.44 12.27 17.85
C TYR A 51 0.90 11.26 16.81
N PHE A 52 -0.03 10.85 15.93
CA PHE A 52 0.27 9.98 14.80
C PHE A 52 -0.42 10.49 13.54
N ASN A 53 0.34 10.57 12.44
CA ASN A 53 -0.16 10.83 11.11
C ASN A 53 0.48 9.84 10.12
N PHE A 54 -0.34 8.99 9.53
CA PHE A 54 0.12 7.94 8.61
C PHE A 54 1.01 8.46 7.47
N ALA A 55 0.65 9.59 6.87
CA ALA A 55 1.42 10.17 5.77
C ALA A 55 2.77 10.76 6.21
N LYS A 56 2.90 11.19 7.48
CA LYS A 56 4.16 11.72 8.03
C LYS A 56 5.05 10.61 8.62
N ASP A 57 4.45 9.66 9.34
CA ASP A 57 5.20 8.73 10.18
C ASP A 57 5.58 7.42 9.49
N ALA A 58 4.91 7.07 8.37
CA ALA A 58 5.23 5.86 7.62
C ALA A 58 6.56 5.96 6.82
N GLY A 59 7.15 7.15 6.67
CA GLY A 59 8.23 7.43 5.72
C GLY A 59 9.66 7.03 6.15
N LYS A 60 9.89 6.69 7.42
CA LYS A 60 11.23 6.38 7.96
C LYS A 60 11.60 4.91 7.75
N ARG A 61 11.64 4.44 6.50
CA ARG A 61 11.88 3.02 6.18
C ARG A 61 13.01 2.84 5.15
N PRO A 62 13.66 1.67 5.12
CA PRO A 62 14.71 1.36 4.14
C PRO A 62 14.22 1.49 2.70
N SER A 63 15.16 1.52 1.74
CA SER A 63 14.98 1.79 0.29
C SER A 63 14.04 0.84 -0.48
N ASN A 64 13.30 -0.03 0.21
CA ASN A 64 12.31 -0.90 -0.41
C ASN A 64 11.16 -0.06 -1.01
N PRO A 65 10.57 -0.51 -2.14
CA PRO A 65 9.41 0.16 -2.70
C PRO A 65 8.24 0.11 -1.70
N ALA A 66 7.68 1.27 -1.40
CA ALA A 66 6.47 1.42 -0.58
C ALA A 66 5.22 1.13 -1.40
N PHE A 67 5.27 1.47 -2.68
CA PHE A 67 4.19 1.32 -3.63
C PHE A 67 4.73 0.73 -4.92
N TRP A 68 4.04 -0.29 -5.44
CA TRP A 68 4.32 -0.88 -6.73
C TRP A 68 3.00 -1.14 -7.44
N TRP A 69 2.83 -0.48 -8.58
CA TRP A 69 1.68 -0.63 -9.47
C TRP A 69 2.14 -1.15 -10.82
N ILE A 70 1.31 -2.01 -11.41
CA ILE A 70 1.55 -2.62 -12.72
C ILE A 70 0.22 -2.59 -13.48
N ASN A 71 0.24 -2.21 -14.75
CA ASN A 71 -0.96 -2.25 -15.59
C ASN A 71 -1.01 -3.49 -16.51
N GLY A 72 -2.10 -3.60 -17.28
CA GLY A 72 -2.30 -4.70 -18.22
C GLY A 72 -1.29 -4.74 -19.38
N ASN A 73 -0.58 -3.64 -19.63
CA ASN A 73 0.45 -3.55 -20.66
C ASN A 73 1.86 -3.86 -20.11
N GLY A 74 1.97 -4.13 -18.80
CA GLY A 74 3.25 -4.39 -18.12
C GLY A 74 4.04 -3.12 -17.76
N GLU A 75 3.46 -1.93 -17.88
CA GLU A 75 4.08 -0.71 -17.36
C GLU A 75 4.07 -0.74 -15.84
N GLU A 76 5.18 -0.34 -15.24
CA GLU A 76 5.37 -0.38 -13.79
C GLU A 76 5.63 1.01 -13.23
N VAL A 77 5.00 1.30 -12.10
CA VAL A 77 5.33 2.47 -11.27
C VAL A 77 5.75 1.96 -9.90
N ARG A 78 6.97 2.34 -9.49
CA ARG A 78 7.50 2.03 -8.16
C ARG A 78 7.85 3.32 -7.45
N TRP A 79 7.34 3.49 -6.25
CA TRP A 79 7.71 4.60 -5.38
C TRP A 79 8.27 4.04 -4.07
N SER A 80 9.44 4.52 -3.70
CA SER A 80 9.98 4.40 -2.36
C SER A 80 9.13 5.18 -1.35
N PHE A 81 9.33 4.94 -0.06
CA PHE A 81 8.69 5.72 1.01
C PHE A 81 9.04 7.22 0.92
N GLU A 82 10.26 7.55 0.50
CA GLU A 82 10.72 8.92 0.32
C GLU A 82 10.03 9.60 -0.86
N GLU A 83 9.99 8.96 -2.02
CA GLU A 83 9.32 9.48 -3.21
C GLU A 83 7.84 9.69 -2.96
N LEU A 84 7.17 8.68 -2.37
CA LEU A 84 5.76 8.77 -2.00
C LEU A 84 5.52 9.91 -1.00
N GLY A 85 6.42 10.09 -0.03
CA GLY A 85 6.40 11.19 0.92
C GLY A 85 6.55 12.56 0.25
N SER A 86 7.46 12.69 -0.70
CA SER A 86 7.75 13.91 -1.46
C SER A 86 6.59 14.28 -2.39
N LEU A 87 6.12 13.32 -3.20
CA LEU A 87 5.01 13.51 -4.14
C LEU A 87 3.72 13.88 -3.39
N SER A 88 3.40 13.18 -2.30
CA SER A 88 2.17 13.45 -1.54
C SER A 88 2.20 14.82 -0.87
N ARG A 89 3.37 15.30 -0.45
CA ARG A 89 3.53 16.65 0.11
C ARG A 89 3.33 17.72 -0.95
N LYS A 90 3.90 17.53 -2.15
CA LYS A 90 3.69 18.43 -3.29
C LYS A 90 2.20 18.51 -3.65
N PHE A 91 1.53 17.36 -3.73
CA PHE A 91 0.12 17.33 -4.08
C PHE A 91 -0.77 17.94 -2.98
N ALA A 92 -0.48 17.70 -1.70
CA ALA A 92 -1.19 18.34 -0.59
C ALA A 92 -1.08 19.88 -0.62
N ASN A 93 0.11 20.41 -0.97
CA ASN A 93 0.27 21.85 -1.13
C ASN A 93 -0.61 22.39 -2.27
N ILE A 94 -0.69 21.68 -3.40
CA ILE A 94 -1.58 22.06 -4.51
C ILE A 94 -3.04 22.05 -4.07
N LEU A 95 -3.49 21.01 -3.35
CA LEU A 95 -4.87 20.93 -2.84
C LEU A 95 -5.20 22.11 -1.91
N ARG A 96 -4.27 22.49 -1.03
CA ARG A 96 -4.45 23.64 -0.14
C ARG A 96 -4.44 24.97 -0.89
N GLU A 97 -3.44 25.18 -1.76
CA GLU A 97 -3.16 26.48 -2.35
C GLU A 97 -4.04 26.78 -3.57
N ALA A 98 -4.19 25.80 -4.47
CA ALA A 98 -4.96 25.97 -5.70
C ALA A 98 -6.45 25.65 -5.51
N CYS A 99 -6.79 24.66 -4.67
CA CYS A 99 -8.18 24.27 -4.44
C CYS A 99 -8.77 24.84 -3.14
N GLY A 100 -7.96 25.51 -2.32
CA GLY A 100 -8.43 26.12 -1.07
C GLY A 100 -8.79 25.13 0.03
N LEU A 101 -8.34 23.87 -0.07
CA LEU A 101 -8.73 22.81 0.86
C LEU A 101 -8.19 23.08 2.27
N GLN A 102 -9.06 22.93 3.27
CA GLN A 102 -8.76 23.13 4.68
C GLN A 102 -8.97 21.85 5.50
N ARG A 103 -8.34 21.81 6.67
CA ARG A 103 -8.54 20.71 7.62
C ARG A 103 -10.01 20.61 8.01
N GLY A 104 -10.58 19.42 7.83
CA GLY A 104 -11.98 19.14 8.13
C GLY A 104 -12.88 19.10 6.89
N ASP A 105 -12.38 19.57 5.75
CA ASP A 105 -13.07 19.43 4.48
C ASP A 105 -13.17 17.97 4.04
N ARG A 106 -14.28 17.64 3.38
CA ARG A 106 -14.57 16.29 2.89
C ARG A 106 -14.29 16.22 1.40
N VAL A 107 -13.44 15.28 1.00
CA VAL A 107 -13.05 15.06 -0.40
C VAL A 107 -13.54 13.69 -0.85
N ILE A 108 -14.15 13.62 -2.04
CA ILE A 108 -14.49 12.37 -2.72
C ILE A 108 -13.54 12.22 -3.91
N LEU A 109 -12.87 11.07 -4.00
CA LEU A 109 -11.95 10.75 -5.08
C LEU A 109 -12.63 9.83 -6.10
N LEU A 110 -12.81 10.32 -7.33
CA LEU A 110 -13.37 9.59 -8.45
C LEU A 110 -12.28 9.31 -9.50
N LEU A 111 -11.38 8.37 -9.19
CA LEU A 111 -10.35 7.90 -10.12
C LEU A 111 -10.34 6.36 -10.16
N PRO A 112 -9.95 5.75 -11.30
CA PRO A 112 -9.68 4.32 -11.37
C PRO A 112 -8.48 3.93 -10.49
N ARG A 113 -8.14 2.63 -10.40
CA ARG A 113 -6.98 2.13 -9.62
C ARG A 113 -5.65 2.44 -10.31
N ILE A 114 -5.34 3.72 -10.47
CA ILE A 114 -4.09 4.27 -11.00
C ILE A 114 -3.22 4.82 -9.85
N PRO A 115 -1.91 5.00 -10.04
CA PRO A 115 -1.00 5.49 -9.00
C PRO A 115 -1.44 6.80 -8.35
N GLU A 116 -2.03 7.70 -9.13
CA GLU A 116 -2.52 9.02 -8.71
C GLU A 116 -3.62 8.91 -7.67
N TRP A 117 -4.48 7.86 -7.74
CA TRP A 117 -5.51 7.63 -6.73
C TRP A 117 -4.89 7.42 -5.34
N TRP A 118 -3.78 6.66 -5.26
CA TRP A 118 -3.06 6.44 -4.01
C TRP A 118 -2.36 7.69 -3.52
N LEU A 119 -1.71 8.41 -4.44
CA LEU A 119 -1.05 9.66 -4.14
C LEU A 119 -2.02 10.69 -3.54
N ALA A 120 -3.21 10.79 -4.13
CA ALA A 120 -4.24 11.72 -3.72
C ALA A 120 -4.82 11.40 -2.34
N ASN A 121 -5.03 10.12 -2.02
CA ASN A 121 -5.43 9.69 -0.68
C ASN A 121 -4.38 10.08 0.38
N ILE A 122 -3.10 9.83 0.11
CA ILE A 122 -2.02 10.15 1.06
C ILE A 122 -1.87 11.67 1.21
N ALA A 123 -2.04 12.44 0.14
CA ALA A 123 -2.05 13.89 0.21
C ALA A 123 -3.18 14.43 1.09
N CYS A 124 -4.41 13.89 0.95
CA CYS A 124 -5.55 14.28 1.78
C CYS A 124 -5.28 14.04 3.28
N LEU A 125 -4.58 12.96 3.65
CA LEU A 125 -4.18 12.70 5.04
C LEU A 125 -3.18 13.73 5.61
N ARG A 126 -2.54 14.55 4.77
CA ARG A 126 -1.62 15.62 5.18
C ARG A 126 -2.27 16.98 5.32
N THR A 127 -3.39 17.20 4.63
CA THR A 127 -3.98 18.54 4.39
C THR A 127 -4.78 18.98 5.60
#